data_AF-A0A9R0XKF3-F1
#
_entry.id   AF-A0A9R0XKF3-F1
#
_cell.length_a   1.000
_cell.length_b   1.000
_cell.length_c   1.000
_cell.angle_alpha   90.00
_cell.angle_beta   90.00
_cell.angle_gamma   90.00
#
_symmetry.space_group_name_H-M   'P 1'
#
loop_
_entity.id
_entity.type
_entity.pdbx_description
1 polymer ?
#
loop_
_entity_poly.entity_id
_entity_poly.type
_entity_poly.pdbx_seq_one_letter_code
_entity_poly.pdbx_strand_id
1 'polypeptide(L)' 'MLTEVIPELSCPIVLFTYYNPILKNGVRNFMAKIKQAGVHGLVVPDLPLEETTLLRSEATMHNIELVLK' A
#
# COMPACT_ATOMS: atom_id res chain seq x y z
N MET A 1 13.29 -5.11 -8.44
CA MET A 1 13.09 -3.64 -8.28
C MET A 1 12.92 -3.20 -6.82
N LEU A 2 11.79 -3.37 -6.12
CA LEU A 2 11.70 -2.95 -4.69
C LEU A 2 12.43 -3.91 -3.73
N THR A 3 12.27 -5.21 -3.94
CA THR A 3 12.89 -6.28 -3.14
C THR A 3 14.42 -6.28 -3.17
N GLU A 4 15.02 -5.64 -4.18
CA GLU A 4 16.47 -5.49 -4.31
C GLU A 4 17.00 -4.28 -3.55
N VAL A 5 16.23 -3.18 -3.54
CA VAL A 5 16.68 -1.89 -2.99
C VAL A 5 16.36 -1.76 -1.51
N ILE A 6 15.22 -2.27 -1.05
CA ILE A 6 14.78 -2.15 0.34
C ILE A 6 15.82 -2.67 1.36
N PRO A 7 16.53 -3.79 1.14
CA PRO A 7 17.57 -4.26 2.05
C PRO A 7 18.76 -3.28 2.21
N GLU A 8 18.98 -2.38 1.26
CA GLU A 8 20.07 -1.39 1.29
C GLU A 8 19.66 -0.09 2.01
N LEU A 9 18.37 0.07 2.33
CA LEU A 9 17.83 1.28 2.94
C LEU A 9 17.66 1.10 4.44
N SER A 10 18.09 2.11 5.21
CA SER A 10 17.95 2.14 6.68
C SER A 10 16.63 2.75 7.15
N CYS A 11 15.78 3.22 6.23
CA CYS A 11 14.52 3.90 6.53
C CYS A 11 13.30 3.13 6.01
N PRO A 12 12.13 3.27 6.65
CA PRO A 12 10.88 2.69 6.15
C PRO A 12 10.48 3.27 4.80
N ILE A 13 9.95 2.41 3.92
CA ILE A 13 9.50 2.81 2.59
C ILE A 13 7.98 2.93 2.54
N VAL A 14 7.52 4.03 1.95
CA VAL A 14 6.12 4.33 1.70
C VAL A 14 5.89 4.37 0.19
N LEU A 15 4.84 3.70 -0.28
CA LEU A 15 4.43 3.78 -1.68
C LEU A 15 3.37 4.86 -1.87
N PHE A 16 3.51 5.61 -2.95
CA PHE A 16 2.51 6.57 -3.41
C PHE A 16 1.91 6.06 -4.74
N THR A 17 0.59 5.95 -4.81
CA THR A 17 -0.11 5.56 -6.04
C THR A 17 -1.55 6.04 -6.03
N TYR A 18 -2.17 6.03 -7.20
CA TYR A 18 -3.61 6.16 -7.37
C TYR A 18 -4.34 4.84 -7.07
N TYR A 19 -5.65 4.91 -6.83
CA TYR A 19 -6.46 3.75 -6.47
C TYR A 19 -6.65 2.76 -7.64
N ASN A 20 -6.75 3.25 -8.87
CA ASN A 20 -7.02 2.41 -10.04
C ASN A 20 -5.99 1.27 -10.27
N PRO A 21 -4.66 1.49 -10.18
CA PRO A 21 -3.67 0.41 -10.17
C PRO A 21 -3.90 -0.66 -9.10
N ILE A 22 -4.32 -0.26 -7.89
CA ILE A 22 -4.62 -1.17 -6.77
C ILE A 22 -5.83 -2.04 -7.12
N LEU A 23 -6.90 -1.41 -7.63
CA LEU A 23 -8.11 -2.10 -8.08
C LEU A 23 -7.81 -3.12 -9.18
N LYS A 24 -7.05 -2.74 -10.20
CA LYS A 24 -6.69 -3.65 -11.31
C LYS A 24 -5.89 -4.86 -10.85
N ASN A 25 -5.12 -4.75 -9.77
CA ASN A 25 -4.39 -5.89 -9.19
C ASN A 25 -5.24 -6.72 -8.22
N GLY A 26 -6.38 -6.19 -7.78
CA GLY A 26 -7.13 -6.65 -6.62
C GLY A 26 -6.50 -6.13 -5.33
N VAL A 27 -7.30 -5.48 -4.46
CA VAL A 27 -6.82 -4.79 -3.25
C VAL A 27 -6.00 -5.72 -2.34
N ARG A 28 -6.52 -6.91 -2.05
CA ARG A 28 -5.85 -7.91 -1.21
C ARG A 28 -4.51 -8.36 -1.80
N ASN A 29 -4.48 -8.68 -3.10
CA ASN A 29 -3.27 -9.12 -3.78
C ASN A 29 -2.23 -8.01 -3.83
N PHE A 30 -2.65 -6.76 -4.05
CA PHE A 30 -1.78 -5.60 -4.01
C PHE A 30 -1.14 -5.43 -2.63
N MET A 31 -1.96 -5.44 -1.57
CA MET A 31 -1.50 -5.30 -0.18
C MET A 31 -0.50 -6.38 0.21
N ALA A 32 -0.79 -7.65 -0.11
CA ALA A 32 0.11 -8.76 0.13
C ALA A 32 1.46 -8.60 -0.59
N LYS A 33 1.44 -8.18 -1.86
CA LYS A 33 2.66 -7.97 -2.66
C LYS A 33 3.53 -6.86 -2.10
N ILE A 34 2.96 -5.70 -1.77
CA ILE A 34 3.74 -4.58 -1.24
C ILE A 34 4.29 -4.89 0.15
N LYS A 35 3.53 -5.62 0.97
CA LYS A 35 4.02 -6.07 2.28
C LYS A 35 5.18 -7.04 2.14
N GLN A 36 5.08 -8.02 1.24
CA GLN A 36 6.15 -8.96 0.95
C GLN A 36 7.41 -8.25 0.43
N ALA A 37 7.25 -7.15 -0.32
CA ALA A 37 8.37 -6.35 -0.78
C ALA A 37 9.08 -5.58 0.34
N GLY A 38 8.46 -5.39 1.52
CA GLY A 38 9.02 -4.63 2.64
C GLY A 38 8.50 -3.20 2.74
N VAL A 39 7.37 -2.89 2.10
CA VAL A 39 6.71 -1.58 2.22
C VAL A 39 6.04 -1.46 3.58
N HIS A 40 6.13 -0.27 4.18
CA HIS A 40 5.59 0.04 5.50
C HIS A 40 4.36 0.94 5.44
N GLY A 41 4.24 1.78 4.39
CA GLY A 41 3.11 2.66 4.22
C GLY A 41 2.62 2.78 2.78
N LEU A 42 1.39 3.27 2.63
CA LEU A 42 0.72 3.51 1.36
C LEU A 42 -0.01 4.84 1.40
N VAL A 43 0.19 5.67 0.38
CA VAL A 43 -0.53 6.94 0.17
C VAL A 43 -1.41 6.81 -1.07
N VAL A 44 -2.72 7.03 -0.90
CA VAL A 44 -3.72 7.00 -1.99
C VAL A 44 -4.53 8.29 -1.96
N PRO A 45 -4.26 9.25 -2.86
CA PRO A 45 -4.82 10.60 -2.77
C PRO A 45 -6.18 10.79 -3.45
N ASP A 46 -6.64 9.82 -4.24
CA ASP A 46 -7.77 9.94 -5.17
C ASP A 46 -9.01 9.14 -4.74
N LEU A 47 -9.00 8.55 -3.54
CA LEU A 47 -10.11 7.74 -3.04
C LEU A 47 -10.94 8.53 -2.00
N PRO A 48 -12.22 8.83 -2.28
CA PRO A 48 -13.13 9.42 -1.30
C PRO A 48 -13.25 8.55 -0.05
N LEU A 49 -13.37 9.16 1.13
CA LEU A 49 -13.35 8.46 2.42
C LEU A 49 -14.41 7.34 2.51
N GLU A 50 -15.57 7.55 1.91
CA GLU A 50 -16.70 6.62 1.88
C GLU A 50 -16.34 5.29 1.19
N GLU A 51 -15.44 5.33 0.21
CA GLU A 51 -15.02 4.18 -0.60
C GLU A 51 -13.78 3.46 -0.03
N THR A 52 -13.21 3.96 1.09
CA THR A 52 -11.94 3.46 1.64
C THR A 52 -12.06 2.18 2.48
N THR A 53 -13.28 1.71 2.78
CA THR A 53 -13.51 0.62 3.75
C THR A 53 -12.69 -0.64 3.45
N LEU A 54 -12.72 -1.12 2.20
CA LEU A 54 -11.95 -2.31 1.80
C LEU A 54 -10.44 -2.06 1.89
N LEU A 55 -9.98 -0.89 1.43
CA LEU A 55 -8.57 -0.53 1.41
C LEU A 55 -8.00 -0.43 2.85
N ARG A 56 -8.75 0.20 3.76
CA ARG A 56 -8.40 0.32 5.18
C ARG A 56 -8.34 -1.03 5.88
N SER A 57 -9.32 -1.89 5.63
CA SER A 57 -9.37 -3.24 6.20
C SER A 57 -8.14 -4.05 5.77
N GLU A 58 -7.85 -4.09 4.47
CA GLU A 58 -6.70 -4.83 3.94
C GLU A 58 -5.36 -4.24 4.39
N ALA A 59 -5.23 -2.91 4.46
CA ALA A 59 -4.03 -2.26 4.99
C ALA A 59 -3.78 -2.63 6.47
N THR A 60 -4.84 -2.65 7.29
CA THR A 60 -4.77 -3.05 8.70
C THR A 60 -4.36 -4.51 8.83
N MET A 61 -4.97 -5.42 8.07
CA MET A 61 -4.63 -6.84 8.10
C MET A 61 -3.17 -7.13 7.72
N HIS A 62 -2.58 -6.30 6.86
CA HIS A 62 -1.19 -6.47 6.41
C HIS A 62 -0.18 -5.61 7.17
N ASN A 63 -0.60 -4.87 8.20
CA ASN A 63 0.25 -3.90 8.92
C ASN A 63 0.96 -2.93 7.96
N ILE A 64 0.15 -2.25 7.13
CA ILE A 64 0.55 -1.15 6.23
C ILE A 64 -0.11 0.13 6.73
N GLU A 65 0.68 1.16 7.00
CA GLU A 65 0.16 2.48 7.38
C GLU A 65 -0.46 3.16 6.16
N LEU A 66 -1.75 3.48 6.24
CA LEU A 66 -2.49 4.09 5.14
C LEU A 66 -2.71 5.58 5.40
N VAL A 67 -2.22 6.42 4.49
CA VAL A 67 -2.47 7.87 4.46
C VAL A 67 -3.43 8.18 3.31
N LEU A 68 -4.53 8.81 3.66
CA LEU A 68 -5.59 9.22 2.72
C LEU A 68 -5.70 10.75 2.76
N LYS A 69 -6.08 11.34 1.63
CA LYS A 69 -6.39 12.76 1.52
C LYS A 69 -7.91 12.97 1.51
#